data_AF-A0A2V9CW30-F1
#
_entry.id   AF-A0A2V9CW30-F1
#
_cell.length_a   1.000
_cell.length_b   1.000
_cell.length_c   1.000
_cell.angle_alpha   90.00
_cell.angle_beta   90.00
_cell.angle_gamma   90.00
#
_symmetry.space_group_name_H-M   'P 1'
#
loop_
_entity.id
_entity.type
_entity.pdbx_description
1 polymer ?
#
loop_
_entity_poly.entity_id
_entity_poly.type
_entity_poly.pdbx_seq_one_letter_code
_entity_poly.pdbx_strand_id
1 'polypeptide(L)' 'MADHTHTVETAHIILDGEMKLTMGGRSTTYRAGERCDVPAGALHAVRMGFAGCRYLIGEK' A
#
# COMPACT_ATOMS: atom_id res chain seq x y z
N MET A 1 -12.55 1.23 0.81
CA MET A 1 -11.72 1.53 -0.36
C MET A 1 -11.93 0.47 -1.41
N ALA A 2 -11.96 0.90 -2.67
CA ALA A 2 -12.18 0.08 -3.84
C ALA A 2 -10.84 -0.30 -4.50
N ASP A 3 -10.87 -1.38 -5.26
CA ASP A 3 -9.73 -1.83 -6.05
C ASP A 3 -9.39 -0.77 -7.12
N HIS A 4 -8.10 -0.55 -7.37
CA HIS A 4 -7.62 0.38 -8.38
C HIS A 4 -6.24 -0.02 -8.91
N THR A 5 -5.76 0.73 -9.90
CA THR A 5 -4.44 0.57 -10.54
C THR A 5 -3.79 1.94 -10.75
N HIS A 6 -2.46 1.94 -10.91
CA HIS A 6 -1.67 3.08 -11.36
C HIS A 6 -0.95 2.72 -12.65
N THR A 7 -0.65 3.70 -13.51
CA THR A 7 0.13 3.50 -14.74
C THR A 7 1.63 3.39 -14.48
N VAL A 8 2.06 3.71 -13.27
CA VAL A 8 3.45 3.72 -12.81
C VAL A 8 3.62 2.82 -11.60
N GLU A 9 4.85 2.38 -11.37
CA GLU A 9 5.19 1.68 -10.12
C GLU A 9 5.12 2.67 -8.96
N THR A 10 4.54 2.22 -7.85
CA THR A 10 4.47 3.02 -6.62
C THR A 10 5.12 2.29 -5.45
N ALA A 11 5.83 3.05 -4.62
CA ALA A 11 6.45 2.57 -3.39
C ALA A 11 5.75 3.20 -2.18
N HIS A 12 5.10 2.39 -1.36
CA HIS A 12 4.48 2.84 -0.12
C HIS A 12 5.44 2.58 1.04
N ILE A 13 5.82 3.63 1.76
CA ILE A 13 6.75 3.56 2.89
C ILE A 13 5.99 3.97 4.15
N ILE A 14 5.85 3.04 5.08
CA ILE A 14 5.06 3.28 6.29
C ILE A 14 5.92 4.01 7.32
N LEU A 15 5.48 5.20 7.72
CA LEU A 15 6.17 5.99 8.74
C LEU A 15 5.61 5.70 10.14
N ASP A 16 4.31 5.42 10.24
CA ASP A 16 3.60 5.18 11.49
C ASP A 16 2.23 4.51 11.23
N GLY A 17 1.74 3.75 12.21
CA GLY A 17 0.51 2.95 12.09
C GLY A 17 0.68 1.71 11.21
N GLU A 18 -0.43 1.23 10.63
CA GLU A 18 -0.44 0.02 9.79
C GLU A 18 -1.30 0.17 8.53
N MET A 19 -0.84 -0.48 7.46
CA MET A 19 -1.49 -0.52 6.16
C MET A 19 -1.65 -1.97 5.71
N LYS A 20 -2.87 -2.39 5.39
CA LYS A 20 -3.15 -3.68 4.73
C LYS A 20 -3.30 -3.48 3.23
N LEU A 21 -2.36 -4.00 2.45
CA LEU A 21 -2.40 -4.04 0.99
C LEU A 21 -2.95 -5.41 0.56
N THR A 22 -3.96 -5.42 -0.30
CA THR A 22 -4.44 -6.61 -1.00
C THR A 22 -4.07 -6.50 -2.46
N MET A 23 -3.34 -7.49 -2.98
CA MET A 23 -2.91 -7.57 -4.38
C MET A 23 -2.85 -9.05 -4.80
N GLY A 24 -3.38 -9.38 -5.98
CA GLY A 24 -3.41 -10.78 -6.46
C GLY A 24 -4.15 -11.73 -5.51
N GLY A 25 -5.22 -11.26 -4.87
CA GLY A 25 -6.01 -12.04 -3.91
C GLY A 25 -5.32 -12.30 -2.55
N ARG A 26 -4.10 -11.79 -2.34
CA ARG A 26 -3.36 -11.93 -1.08
C ARG A 26 -3.32 -10.61 -0.36
N SER A 27 -3.52 -10.64 0.95
CA SER A 27 -3.36 -9.46 1.80
C SER A 27 -2.13 -9.56 2.68
N THR A 28 -1.35 -8.49 2.73
CA THR A 28 -0.21 -8.32 3.63
C THR A 28 -0.38 -7.02 4.41
N THR A 29 -0.11 -7.06 5.72
CA THR A 29 -0.10 -5.87 6.57
C THR A 29 1.33 -5.38 6.74
N TYR A 30 1.55 -4.10 6.47
CA TYR A 30 2.80 -3.38 6.63
C TYR A 30 2.70 -2.38 7.79
N ARG A 31 3.79 -2.17 8.51
CA ARG A 31 3.93 -1.35 9.72
C ARG A 31 5.10 -0.38 9.58
N ALA A 32 5.21 0.54 10.54
CA ALA A 32 6.27 1.55 10.58
C ALA A 32 7.67 0.97 10.28
N GLY A 33 8.36 1.59 9.32
CA GLY A 33 9.66 1.15 8.82
C GLY A 33 9.61 0.18 7.64
N GLU A 34 8.45 -0.40 7.33
CA GLU A 34 8.29 -1.32 6.21
C GLU A 34 7.94 -0.58 4.92
N ARG A 35 8.30 -1.20 3.80
CA ARG A 35 8.03 -0.73 2.43
C ARG A 35 7.27 -1.80 1.67
N CYS A 36 6.32 -1.38 0.84
CA CYS A 36 5.72 -2.23 -0.19
C CYS A 36 5.70 -1.55 -1.55
N ASP A 37 6.12 -2.29 -2.57
CA ASP A 37 6.08 -1.84 -3.95
C ASP A 37 4.86 -2.43 -4.66
N VAL A 38 4.14 -1.59 -5.40
CA VAL A 38 3.01 -1.97 -6.23
C VAL A 38 3.41 -1.78 -7.68
N PRO A 39 3.55 -2.85 -8.47
CA PRO A 39 3.90 -2.76 -9.88
C PRO A 39 2.86 -1.95 -10.67
N ALA A 40 3.32 -1.29 -11.74
CA ALA A 40 2.42 -0.62 -12.69
C ALA A 40 1.34 -1.58 -13.21
N GLY A 41 0.10 -1.11 -13.25
CA GLY A 41 -1.06 -1.90 -13.69
C GLY A 41 -1.55 -2.96 -12.70
N ALA A 42 -0.89 -3.17 -11.56
CA ALA A 42 -1.34 -4.16 -10.58
C ALA A 42 -2.64 -3.72 -9.89
N LEU A 43 -3.69 -4.53 -10.02
CA LEU A 43 -4.95 -4.31 -9.31
C LEU A 43 -4.75 -4.54 -7.82
N HIS A 44 -5.04 -3.54 -7.01
CA HIS A 44 -4.84 -3.60 -5.58
C HIS A 44 -5.83 -2.73 -4.80
N ALA A 45 -5.95 -3.02 -3.51
CA ALA A 45 -6.69 -2.21 -2.55
C ALA A 45 -5.90 -2.04 -1.26
N VAL A 46 -6.06 -0.88 -0.64
CA VAL A 46 -5.40 -0.54 0.61
C VAL A 46 -6.44 -0.26 1.69
N ARG A 47 -6.17 -0.70 2.92
CA ARG A 47 -6.94 -0.34 4.12
C ARG A 47 -5.99 0.04 5.24
N MET A 48 -6.28 1.15 5.92
CA MET A 48 -5.49 1.56 7.09
C MET A 48 -6.03 0.86 8.35
N GLY A 49 -5.14 0.63 9.31
CA GLY A 49 -5.51 0.14 10.64
C GLY A 49 -6.41 1.13 11.38
N PHE A 50 -6.98 0.67 12.50
CA PHE A 50 -7.96 1.45 13.28
C PHE A 50 -7.41 2.81 13.77
N ALA A 51 -6.13 2.86 14.14
CA ALA A 51 -5.46 4.09 14.57
C ALA A 51 -5.03 5.01 13.41
N GLY A 52 -5.31 4.62 12.17
CA GLY A 52 -4.82 5.29 10.97
C GLY A 52 -3.40 4.83 10.57
N CYS A 53 -2.88 5.48 9.54
CA CYS A 53 -1.54 5.24 9.02
C CYS A 53 -0.99 6.51 8.39
N ARG A 54 0.27 6.84 8.70
CA ARG A 54 1.02 7.91 8.05
C ARG A 54 2.13 7.25 7.23
N TYR A 55 2.17 7.58 5.95
CA TYR A 55 3.03 6.93 4.98
C TYR A 55 3.38 7.89 3.85
N LEU A 56 4.43 7.55 3.11
CA LEU A 56 4.82 8.23 1.87
C LEU A 56 4.50 7.32 0.68
N ILE A 57 4.17 7.94 -0.44
CA ILE A 57 4.13 7.27 -1.74
C ILE A 57 5.21 7.91 -2.61
N GLY A 58 6.10 7.09 -3.15
CA GLY A 58 6.94 7.45 -4.28
C GLY A 58 6.35 6.87 -5.57
N GLU A 59 6.42 7.63 -6.66
CA GLU A 59 5.99 7.21 -8.00
C GLU A 59 7.17 7.35 -8.96
N LYS A 60 7.27 6.46 -9.96
CA LYS A 60 8.35 6.46 -10.95
C LYS A 60 7.87 6.70 -12.37
#